data_AF-A0A0D6M0V1-F1
#
_entry.id   AF-A0A0D6M0V1-F1
#
_cell.length_a   1.000
_cell.length_b   1.000
_cell.length_c   1.000
_cell.angle_alpha   90.00
_cell.angle_beta   90.00
_cell.angle_gamma   90.00
#
_symmetry.space_group_name_H-M   'P 1'
#
loop_
_entity.id
_entity.type
_entity.pdbx_description
1 polymer ?
#
loop_
_entity_poly.entity_id
_entity_poly.type
_entity_poly.pdbx_seq_one_letter_code
_entity_poly.pdbx_strand_id
1 'polypeptide(L)'
;MRQLLTYTILISLLSICFGKGLECAVCQQFVEGLDKKEIQEDQNLKKKAEHDCRQILDMPVIDDYCIKLVDKEFDNITQMILNDEKPSVICKKIDMC
;
A
#
# COMPACT_ATOMS: atom_id res chain seq x y z
N MET A 1 -36.06 -13.39 7.11
CA MET A 1 -35.22 -13.01 5.95
C MET A 1 -34.66 -11.59 6.04
N ARG A 2 -35.47 -10.54 6.27
CA ARG A 2 -34.99 -9.14 6.37
C ARG A 2 -33.93 -8.90 7.47
N GLN A 3 -34.07 -9.54 8.63
CA GLN A 3 -33.09 -9.40 9.73
C GLN A 3 -31.77 -10.15 9.48
N LEU A 4 -31.83 -11.30 8.79
CA LEU A 4 -30.63 -12.04 8.37
C LEU A 4 -29.82 -11.22 7.35
N LEU A 5 -30.50 -10.58 6.39
CA LEU A 5 -29.87 -9.68 5.41
C LEU A 5 -29.17 -8.50 6.07
N THR A 6 -29.78 -7.88 7.08
CA THR A 6 -29.12 -6.77 7.82
C THR A 6 -27.90 -7.25 8.60
N TYR A 7 -27.94 -8.43 9.22
CA TYR A 7 -26.79 -8.98 9.94
C TYR A 7 -25.62 -9.30 9.01
N THR A 8 -25.89 -9.90 7.85
CA THR A 8 -24.84 -10.19 6.87
C THR A 8 -24.19 -8.91 6.35
N ILE A 9 -24.98 -7.88 6.04
CA ILE A 9 -24.45 -6.57 5.60
C ILE A 9 -23.57 -5.95 6.70
N LEU A 10 -24.01 -6.01 7.96
CA LEU A 10 -23.26 -5.45 9.09
C LEU A 10 -21.90 -6.15 9.28
N ILE A 11 -21.88 -7.47 9.16
CA ILE A 11 -20.65 -8.29 9.24
C ILE A 11 -19.71 -7.97 8.08
N SER A 12 -20.24 -7.86 6.85
CA SER A 12 -19.45 -7.47 5.68
C SER A 12 -18.80 -6.09 5.84
N LEU A 13 -19.56 -5.10 6.31
CA LEU A 13 -19.05 -3.74 6.53
C LEU A 13 -17.93 -3.71 7.59
N LEU A 14 -18.07 -4.48 8.67
CA LEU A 14 -17.03 -4.61 9.70
C LEU A 14 -15.73 -5.17 9.13
N SER A 15 -15.79 -6.23 8.31
CA SER A 15 -14.59 -6.81 7.69
C SER A 15 -13.88 -5.86 6.74
N ILE A 16 -14.62 -5.05 5.97
CA ILE A 16 -14.05 -4.08 5.03
C ILE A 16 -13.30 -2.97 5.78
N CYS A 17 -13.85 -2.46 6.89
CA CYS A 17 -13.20 -1.42 7.69
C CYS A 17 -11.87 -1.87 8.29
N PHE A 18 -11.75 -3.14 8.69
CA PHE A 18 -10.48 -3.69 9.19
C PHE A 18 -9.43 -3.81 8.07
N GLY A 19 -9.82 -4.23 6.87
CA GLY A 19 -8.92 -4.34 5.72
C GLY A 19 -8.29 -3.00 5.31
N LYS A 20 -9.10 -1.94 5.20
CA LYS A 20 -8.64 -0.59 4.85
C LYS A 20 -7.64 -0.01 5.86
N GLY A 21 -7.78 -0.35 7.15
CA GLY A 21 -6.85 0.09 8.18
C GLY A 21 -5.45 -0.51 8.00
N LEU A 22 -5.39 -1.82 7.70
CA LEU A 22 -4.12 -2.52 7.45
C LEU A 22 -3.47 -2.04 6.14
N GLU A 23 -4.25 -1.92 5.07
CA GLU A 23 -3.80 -1.37 3.77
C GLU A 23 -3.13 0.00 3.95
N CYS A 24 -3.76 0.87 4.74
CA CYS A 24 -3.28 2.21 4.97
C CYS A 24 -1.95 2.21 5.74
N ALA A 25 -1.83 1.37 6.77
CA ALA A 25 -0.60 1.23 7.54
C ALA A 25 0.55 0.68 6.70
N VAL A 26 0.30 -0.34 5.86
CA VAL A 26 1.32 -0.91 4.96
C VAL A 26 1.79 0.14 3.96
N CYS A 27 0.88 0.88 3.33
CA CYS A 27 1.25 1.94 2.41
C CYS A 27 2.09 3.03 3.09
N GLN A 28 1.65 3.52 4.26
CA GLN A 28 2.38 4.59 4.95
C GLN A 28 3.78 4.14 5.35
N GLN A 29 3.92 2.93 5.87
CA GLN A 29 5.22 2.36 6.21
C GLN A 29 6.13 2.21 4.99
N PHE A 30 5.58 1.77 3.85
CA PHE A 30 6.32 1.67 2.60
C PHE A 30 6.83 3.04 2.12
N VAL A 31 5.96 4.05 2.11
CA VAL A 31 6.31 5.42 1.68
C VAL A 31 7.32 6.06 2.63
N GLU A 32 7.17 5.87 3.94
CA GLU A 32 8.11 6.36 4.96
C GLU A 32 9.49 5.70 4.86
N GLY A 33 9.54 4.44 4.40
CA GLY A 33 10.78 3.71 4.19
C GLY A 33 11.59 4.15 2.96
N LEU A 34 11.00 4.95 2.06
CA LEU A 34 11.69 5.43 0.86
C LEU A 34 12.39 6.77 1.13
N ASP A 35 13.71 6.77 1.03
CA ASP A 35 14.51 7.99 1.17
C ASP A 35 14.56 8.80 -0.14
N LYS A 36 14.39 10.13 -0.04
CA LYS A 36 14.35 11.03 -1.20
C LYS A 36 15.67 11.04 -1.99
N LYS A 37 16.82 10.88 -1.33
CA LYS A 37 18.12 10.81 -2.02
C LYS A 37 18.30 9.45 -2.69
N GLU A 38 17.92 8.37 -2.02
CA GLU A 38 17.96 7.02 -2.60
C GLU A 38 17.10 6.95 -3.88
N ILE A 39 15.91 7.57 -3.89
CA ILE A 39 15.07 7.70 -5.09
C ILE A 39 15.80 8.41 -6.25
N GLN A 40 16.60 9.43 -5.96
CA GLN A 40 17.30 10.22 -6.98
C GLN A 40 18.59 9.56 -7.48
N GLU A 41 19.28 8.82 -6.60
CA GLU A 41 20.62 8.30 -6.85
C GLU A 41 20.61 6.83 -7.29
N ASP A 42 19.68 6.00 -6.79
CA ASP A 42 19.63 4.58 -7.08
C ASP A 42 18.60 4.23 -8.16
N GLN A 43 19.10 4.03 -9.38
CA GLN A 43 18.31 3.58 -10.53
C GLN A 43 17.74 2.15 -10.37
N ASN A 44 18.22 1.38 -9.39
CA ASN A 44 17.75 0.04 -9.10
C ASN A 44 16.83 -0.03 -7.87
N LEU A 45 16.44 1.11 -7.28
CA LEU A 45 15.60 1.14 -6.08
C LEU A 45 14.29 0.35 -6.28
N LYS A 46 13.67 0.46 -7.46
CA LYS A 46 12.47 -0.34 -7.81
C LYS A 46 12.76 -1.84 -7.78
N LYS A 47 13.88 -2.29 -8.33
CA LYS A 47 14.28 -3.71 -8.31
C LYS A 47 14.56 -4.22 -6.90
N LYS A 48 15.09 -3.36 -6.03
CA LYS A 48 15.29 -3.67 -4.61
C LYS A 48 13.95 -3.83 -3.89
N ALA A 49 13.02 -2.88 -4.08
CA ALA A 49 11.66 -2.97 -3.56
C ALA A 49 10.94 -4.23 -4.06
N GLU A 50 11.08 -4.56 -5.34
CA GLU A 50 10.57 -5.78 -5.96
C GLU A 50 11.15 -7.06 -5.34
N HIS A 51 12.45 -7.09 -5.06
CA HIS A 51 13.13 -8.20 -4.41
C HIS A 51 12.62 -8.40 -2.98
N ASP A 52 12.57 -7.32 -2.20
CA ASP A 52 12.09 -7.34 -0.82
C ASP A 52 10.64 -7.82 -0.76
N CYS A 53 9.80 -7.36 -1.70
CA CYS A 53 8.42 -7.79 -1.80
C CYS A 53 8.27 -9.29 -2.06
N ARG A 54 9.02 -9.84 -3.02
CA ARG A 54 8.83 -11.22 -3.49
C ARG A 54 9.67 -12.27 -2.76
N GLN A 55 10.64 -11.87 -1.94
CA GLN A 55 11.57 -12.81 -1.29
C GLN A 55 11.49 -12.80 0.23
N ILE A 56 10.99 -11.72 0.84
CA ILE A 56 10.93 -11.60 2.30
C ILE A 56 9.51 -11.91 2.82
N LEU A 57 8.48 -11.71 2.00
CA LEU A 57 7.09 -11.65 2.44
C LEU A 57 6.19 -12.66 1.71
N ASP A 58 6.45 -13.96 1.89
CA ASP A 58 5.66 -15.05 1.29
C ASP A 58 4.30 -15.24 2.01
N MET A 59 3.41 -14.25 1.89
CA MET A 59 2.03 -14.29 2.37
C MET A 59 1.07 -13.76 1.30
N PRO A 60 -0.07 -14.43 1.00
CA PRO A 60 -0.98 -14.03 -0.08
C PRO A 60 -1.53 -12.61 0.02
N VAL A 61 -1.74 -12.11 1.24
CA VAL A 61 -2.20 -10.73 1.48
C VAL A 61 -1.13 -9.70 1.12
N ILE A 62 0.15 -10.09 1.21
CA ILE A 62 1.29 -9.22 0.91
C ILE A 62 1.55 -9.16 -0.59
N ASP A 63 1.28 -10.24 -1.34
CA ASP A 63 1.39 -10.24 -2.81
C ASP A 63 0.52 -9.14 -3.44
N ASP A 64 -0.71 -8.96 -2.99
CA ASP A 64 -1.60 -7.91 -3.50
C ASP A 64 -1.05 -6.50 -3.21
N TYR A 65 -0.43 -6.30 -2.04
CA TYR A 65 0.22 -5.03 -1.70
C TYR A 65 1.48 -4.80 -2.50
N CYS A 66 2.25 -5.85 -2.78
CA CYS A 66 3.42 -5.79 -3.65
C CYS A 66 3.07 -5.39 -5.08
N ILE A 67 2.04 -6.02 -5.64
CA ILE A 67 1.53 -5.68 -6.97
C ILE A 67 1.09 -4.21 -7.01
N LYS A 68 0.42 -3.74 -5.95
CA LYS A 68 -0.08 -2.36 -5.91
C LYS A 68 1.06 -1.34 -5.69
N LEU A 69 1.82 -1.47 -4.62
CA LEU A 69 2.85 -0.50 -4.22
C LEU A 69 4.08 -0.51 -5.13
N VAL A 70 4.51 -1.69 -5.59
CA VAL A 70 5.78 -1.85 -6.31
C VAL A 70 5.55 -1.94 -7.81
N ASP A 71 4.70 -2.86 -8.26
CA ASP A 71 4.55 -3.10 -9.70
C ASP A 71 3.76 -1.96 -10.40
N LYS A 72 2.74 -1.43 -9.72
CA LYS A 72 1.82 -0.42 -10.29
C LYS A 72 2.14 1.01 -9.89
N GLU A 73 2.33 1.27 -8.60
CA GLU A 73 2.36 2.64 -8.07
C GLU A 73 3.75 3.18 -7.73
N PHE A 74 4.81 2.35 -7.78
CA PHE A 74 6.14 2.74 -7.33
C PHE A 74 6.64 4.06 -7.95
N ASP A 75 6.50 4.17 -9.27
CA ASP A 75 6.95 5.35 -10.01
C ASP A 75 6.12 6.59 -9.64
N ASN A 76 4.82 6.42 -9.40
CA ASN A 76 3.95 7.52 -8.94
C ASN A 76 4.27 7.94 -7.50
N ILE A 77 4.48 6.96 -6.61
CA ILE A 77 4.84 7.17 -5.20
C ILE A 77 6.15 7.95 -5.11
N THR A 78 7.19 7.51 -5.83
CA THR A 78 8.49 8.18 -5.82
C THR A 78 8.41 9.60 -6.36
N GLN A 79 7.62 9.85 -7.42
CA GLN A 79 7.37 11.22 -7.89
C GLN A 79 6.66 12.09 -6.85
N MET A 80 5.67 11.56 -6.14
CA MET A 80 4.98 12.31 -5.08
C MET A 80 5.91 12.59 -3.88
N ILE A 81 6.79 11.65 -3.52
CA ILE A 81 7.84 11.88 -2.51
C ILE A 81 8.79 12.99 -2.96
N LEU A 82 9.19 12.99 -4.24
CA LEU A 82 10.03 14.05 -4.80
C LEU A 82 9.36 15.43 -4.75
N ASN A 83 8.02 15.46 -4.84
CA ASN A 83 7.18 16.65 -4.67
C ASN A 83 6.86 17.00 -3.21
N ASP A 84 7.52 16.36 -2.24
CA ASP A 84 7.35 16.59 -0.79
C ASP A 84 5.93 16.32 -0.27
N GLU A 85 5.21 15.39 -0.91
CA GLU A 85 3.92 14.93 -0.42
C GLU A 85 4.07 14.02 0.80
N LYS A 86 3.16 14.16 1.77
CA LYS A 86 3.17 13.34 3.00
C LYS A 86 2.67 11.92 2.71
N PRO A 87 3.16 10.90 3.44
CA PRO A 87 2.69 9.51 3.31
C PRO A 87 1.17 9.36 3.36
N SER A 88 0.51 10.06 4.30
CA SER A 88 -0.95 10.03 4.44
C SER A 88 -1.72 10.61 3.24
N VAL A 89 -1.11 11.51 2.46
CA VAL A 89 -1.70 12.07 1.24
C VAL A 89 -1.47 11.11 0.07
N ILE A 90 -0.24 10.61 -0.07
CA ILE A 90 0.15 9.65 -1.10
C ILE A 90 -0.74 8.40 -1.03
N CYS A 91 -0.88 7.82 0.16
CA CYS A 91 -1.65 6.59 0.35
C CYS A 91 -3.15 6.76 0.10
N LYS A 92 -3.69 7.98 0.29
CA LYS A 92 -5.07 8.32 -0.12
C LYS A 92 -5.21 8.42 -1.63
N LYS A 93 -4.23 9.00 -2.31
CA LYS A 93 -4.25 9.15 -3.77
C LYS A 93 -4.23 7.81 -4.51
N ILE A 94 -3.63 6.78 -3.93
CA ILE A 94 -3.59 5.43 -4.50
C ILE A 94 -4.66 4.49 -3.92
N ASP A 95 -5.65 5.01 -3.18
CA ASP A 95 -6.76 4.25 -2.55
C ASP A 95 -6.24 3.06 -1.72
N MET A 96 -5.23 3.30 -0.89
CA MET A 96 -4.81 2.39 0.19
C MET A 96 -5.17 2.97 1.56
N CYS A 97 -5.48 4.27 1.60
CA CYS A 97 -6.23 4.99 2.62
C CYS A 97 -7.35 5.78 1.89
#